data_AF-B5EU65-F1
#
_entry.id   AF-B5EU65-F1
#
_cell.length_a   1.000
_cell.length_b   1.000
_cell.length_c   1.000
_cell.angle_alpha   90.00
_cell.angle_beta   90.00
_cell.angle_gamma   90.00
#
_symmetry.space_group_name_H-M   'P 1'
#
loop_
_entity.id
_entity.type
_entity.pdbx_description
1 polymer ?
#
loop_
_entity_poly.entity_id
_entity_poly.type
_entity_poly.pdbx_seq_one_letter_code
_entity_poly.pdbx_strand_id
1 'polypeptide(L)'
;MLLCDAVTSWCKLFGSWKDEGHWKKLIPEEYHQKFIDSLLKSTKLSLAEFNEYREEMVLFRNKWVVHHDIHFEQQPVPFFETAHNSALTLNMFIREHADGEIIYDGPECMSTFGDQVAEAMLSKLIQTKT
;
A
#
# COMPACT_ATOMS: atom_id res chain seq x y z
N MET A 1 2.19 12.66 4.26
CA MET A 1 2.45 11.78 3.11
C MET A 1 1.88 12.47 1.88
N LEU A 2 2.70 12.77 0.87
CA LEU A 2 2.25 13.47 -0.33
C LEU A 2 1.55 12.49 -1.28
N LEU A 3 0.68 13.00 -2.17
CA LEU A 3 -0.05 12.20 -3.17
C LEU A 3 0.91 11.30 -3.98
N CYS A 4 2.05 11.85 -4.39
CA CYS A 4 3.08 11.14 -5.14
C CYS A 4 3.65 9.93 -4.38
N ASP A 5 3.87 10.07 -3.07
CA ASP A 5 4.39 9.00 -2.21
C ASP A 5 3.36 7.88 -2.07
N ALA A 6 2.08 8.24 -1.89
CA ALA A 6 0.99 7.28 -1.78
C ALA A 6 0.83 6.46 -3.05
N VAL A 7 0.81 7.11 -4.22
CA VAL A 7 0.73 6.42 -5.54
C VAL A 7 1.94 5.51 -5.75
N THR A 8 3.14 6.03 -5.50
CA THR A 8 4.39 5.29 -5.72
C THR A 8 4.44 4.07 -4.81
N SER A 9 4.06 4.23 -3.54
CA SER A 9 4.04 3.12 -2.57
C SER A 9 2.98 2.10 -2.93
N TRP A 10 1.77 2.52 -3.30
CA TRP A 10 0.73 1.60 -3.76
C TRP A 10 1.15 0.81 -5.00
N CYS A 11 1.78 1.49 -5.97
CA CYS A 11 2.29 0.83 -7.19
C CYS A 11 3.42 -0.17 -6.91
N LYS A 12 4.18 -0.05 -5.83
CA LYS A 12 5.14 -1.11 -5.43
C LYS A 12 4.44 -2.38 -4.96
N LEU A 13 3.26 -2.25 -4.35
CA LEU A 13 2.48 -3.35 -3.81
C LEU A 13 1.64 -4.05 -4.90
N PHE A 14 1.03 -3.27 -5.80
CA PHE A 14 0.05 -3.77 -6.76
C PHE A 14 0.42 -3.52 -8.22
N GLY A 15 1.41 -2.68 -8.52
CA GLY A 15 1.79 -2.28 -9.87
C GLY A 15 2.46 -3.41 -10.64
N SER A 16 3.78 -3.55 -10.57
CA SER A 16 4.47 -4.59 -11.34
C SER A 16 4.72 -5.83 -10.49
N TRP A 17 4.41 -7.02 -11.02
CA TRP A 17 4.78 -8.29 -10.39
C TRP A 17 6.30 -8.47 -10.25
N LYS A 18 7.09 -7.70 -11.00
CA LYS A 18 8.55 -7.67 -10.90
C LYS A 18 9.04 -6.95 -9.64
N ASP A 19 8.24 -6.07 -9.06
CA ASP A 19 8.62 -5.31 -7.86
C ASP A 19 8.75 -6.26 -6.66
N GLU A 20 9.78 -6.08 -5.82
CA GLU A 20 10.03 -6.95 -4.66
C GLU A 20 8.91 -6.88 -3.63
N GLY A 21 8.33 -5.69 -3.43
CA GLY A 21 7.20 -5.47 -2.53
C GLY A 21 5.84 -5.87 -3.10
N HIS A 22 5.77 -6.50 -4.27
CA HIS A 22 4.50 -6.87 -4.87
C HIS A 22 3.79 -7.90 -3.99
N TRP A 23 2.47 -7.77 -3.81
CA TRP A 23 1.68 -8.60 -2.88
C TRP A 23 1.89 -10.11 -3.09
N LYS A 24 2.05 -10.56 -4.35
CA LYS A 24 2.32 -11.98 -4.69
C LYS A 24 3.62 -12.54 -4.09
N LYS A 25 4.58 -11.68 -3.77
CA LYS A 25 5.85 -12.04 -3.13
C LYS A 25 5.79 -11.90 -1.61
N LEU A 26 4.85 -11.10 -1.10
CA LEU A 26 4.61 -10.92 0.33
C LEU A 26 3.73 -12.02 0.93
N ILE A 27 2.92 -12.67 0.08
CA ILE A 27 1.97 -13.71 0.47
C ILE A 27 2.37 -15.01 -0.23
N PRO A 28 2.49 -16.16 0.48
CA PRO A 28 2.71 -17.47 -0.12
C PRO A 28 1.61 -17.85 -1.11
N GLU A 29 1.97 -18.62 -2.15
CA GLU A 29 1.10 -18.91 -3.29
C GLU A 29 -0.22 -19.57 -2.88
N GLU A 30 -0.20 -20.45 -1.88
CA GLU A 30 -1.38 -21.14 -1.34
C GLU A 30 -2.41 -20.20 -0.68
N TYR A 31 -2.02 -18.97 -0.33
CA TYR A 31 -2.89 -17.93 0.22
C TYR A 31 -3.35 -16.90 -0.82
N HIS A 32 -2.84 -16.92 -2.06
CA HIS A 32 -3.16 -15.91 -3.07
C HIS A 32 -4.66 -15.82 -3.35
N GLN A 33 -5.35 -16.94 -3.49
CA GLN A 33 -6.78 -16.93 -3.76
C GLN A 33 -7.57 -16.33 -2.58
N LYS A 34 -7.23 -16.68 -1.34
CA LYS A 34 -7.87 -16.12 -0.13
C LYS A 34 -7.64 -14.62 -0.02
N PHE A 35 -6.44 -14.15 -0.38
CA PHE A 35 -6.14 -12.72 -0.43
C PHE A 35 -6.96 -12.01 -1.51
N ILE A 36 -7.03 -12.56 -2.73
CA ILE A 36 -7.85 -12.00 -3.82
C ILE A 36 -9.31 -11.91 -3.38
N ASP A 37 -9.88 -12.95 -2.79
CA ASP A 37 -11.28 -12.93 -2.32
C ASP A 37 -11.51 -11.83 -1.28
N SER A 38 -10.55 -11.63 -0.36
CA SER A 38 -10.59 -10.58 0.66
C SER A 38 -10.48 -9.18 0.05
N LEU A 39 -9.60 -9.02 -0.94
CA LEU A 39 -9.39 -7.78 -1.69
C LEU A 39 -10.65 -7.37 -2.45
N LEU A 40 -11.25 -8.28 -3.22
CA LEU A 40 -12.45 -8.00 -4.01
C LEU A 40 -13.65 -7.66 -3.10
N LYS A 41 -13.75 -8.34 -1.94
CA LYS A 41 -14.76 -8.04 -0.93
C LYS A 41 -14.61 -6.64 -0.33
N SER A 42 -13.39 -6.20 -0.05
CA SER A 42 -13.15 -4.90 0.60
C SER A 42 -13.28 -3.73 -0.37
N THR A 43 -12.88 -3.90 -1.63
CA THR A 43 -13.01 -2.87 -2.66
C THR A 43 -14.40 -2.85 -3.29
N LYS A 44 -15.19 -3.92 -3.13
CA LYS A 44 -16.50 -4.12 -3.79
C LYS A 44 -16.38 -4.10 -5.32
N LEU A 45 -15.24 -4.56 -5.83
CA LEU A 45 -14.95 -4.68 -7.25
C LEU A 45 -14.86 -6.15 -7.63
N SER A 46 -15.22 -6.46 -8.87
CA SER A 46 -14.81 -7.70 -9.52
C SER A 46 -13.30 -7.68 -9.80
N LEU A 47 -12.74 -8.86 -10.12
CA LEU A 47 -11.33 -8.96 -10.50
C LEU A 47 -11.01 -8.13 -11.75
N ALA A 48 -11.93 -8.08 -12.72
CA ALA A 48 -11.76 -7.29 -13.93
C ALA A 48 -11.69 -5.80 -13.61
N GLU A 49 -12.65 -5.28 -12.84
CA GLU A 49 -12.69 -3.88 -12.42
C GLU A 49 -11.47 -3.48 -11.57
N PHE A 50 -11.01 -4.36 -10.66
CA PHE A 50 -9.80 -4.10 -9.89
C PHE A 50 -8.55 -4.04 -10.79
N ASN A 51 -8.47 -4.89 -11.81
CA ASN A 51 -7.37 -4.86 -12.76
C ASN A 51 -7.39 -3.60 -13.64
N GLU A 52 -8.57 -3.15 -14.07
CA GLU A 52 -8.73 -1.88 -14.78
C GLU A 52 -8.26 -0.71 -13.90
N TYR A 53 -8.73 -0.66 -12.65
CA TYR A 53 -8.29 0.32 -11.66
C TYR A 53 -6.76 0.31 -11.43
N ARG A 54 -6.17 -0.89 -11.37
CA ARG A 54 -4.71 -1.05 -11.23
C ARG A 54 -3.98 -0.43 -12.41
N GLU A 55 -4.45 -0.65 -13.64
CA GLU A 55 -3.86 -0.04 -14.84
C GLU A 55 -4.01 1.48 -14.83
N GLU A 56 -5.14 2.02 -14.37
CA GLU A 56 -5.33 3.46 -14.18
C GLU A 56 -4.32 4.06 -13.19
N MET A 57 -4.12 3.40 -12.04
CA MET A 57 -3.13 3.80 -11.03
C MET A 57 -1.70 3.76 -11.58
N VAL A 58 -1.34 2.73 -12.34
CA VAL A 58 -0.01 2.61 -12.97
C VAL A 58 0.19 3.68 -14.04
N LEU A 59 -0.83 3.94 -14.86
CA LEU A 59 -0.82 4.99 -15.88
C LEU A 59 -0.65 6.36 -15.23
N PHE A 60 -1.44 6.65 -14.19
CA PHE A 60 -1.34 7.89 -13.41
C PHE A 60 0.05 8.06 -12.79
N ARG A 61 0.62 7.00 -12.21
CA ARG A 61 1.99 7.01 -11.68
C ARG A 61 2.99 7.38 -12.77
N ASN A 62 2.94 6.69 -13.91
CA ASN A 62 3.92 6.86 -14.98
C ASN A 62 3.81 8.26 -15.59
N LYS A 63 2.61 8.65 -16.02
CA LYS A 63 2.38 9.87 -16.78
C LYS A 63 2.41 11.13 -15.94
N TRP A 64 1.83 11.09 -14.75
CA TRP A 64 1.68 12.28 -13.92
C TRP A 64 2.71 12.33 -12.80
N VAL A 65 2.79 11.30 -11.95
CA VAL A 65 3.62 11.34 -10.73
C VAL A 65 5.13 11.31 -11.04
N VAL A 66 5.57 10.44 -11.95
CA VAL A 66 7.00 10.26 -12.25
C VAL A 66 7.45 11.16 -13.39
N HIS A 67 6.75 11.14 -14.53
CA HIS A 67 7.23 11.84 -15.73
C HIS A 67 6.68 13.26 -15.89
N HIS A 68 5.59 13.63 -15.21
CA HIS A 68 4.89 14.91 -15.39
C HIS A 68 4.73 15.27 -16.89
N ASP A 69 4.20 14.32 -17.66
CA ASP A 69 4.03 14.42 -19.11
C ASP A 69 3.02 15.54 -19.44
N ILE A 70 3.53 16.70 -19.86
CA ILE A 70 2.73 17.90 -20.18
C ILE A 70 1.80 17.71 -21.40
N HIS A 71 2.00 16.63 -22.17
CA HIS A 71 1.20 16.29 -23.33
C HIS A 71 0.19 15.18 -23.04
N PHE A 72 0.19 14.63 -21.83
CA PHE A 72 -0.79 13.64 -21.43
C PHE A 72 -2.11 14.36 -21.09
N GLU A 73 -3.15 14.10 -21.88
CA GLU A 73 -4.51 14.49 -21.51
C GLU A 73 -4.90 13.76 -20.24
N GLN A 74 -4.93 14.51 -19.14
CA GLN A 74 -5.14 13.95 -17.82
C GLN A 74 -6.51 13.28 -17.76
N GLN A 75 -6.50 11.95 -17.71
CA GLN A 75 -7.64 11.17 -17.23
C GLN A 75 -7.92 11.51 -15.76
N PRO A 76 -9.17 11.39 -15.28
CA PRO A 76 -9.48 11.61 -13.88
C PRO A 76 -8.50 10.88 -12.96
N VAL A 77 -8.05 11.56 -11.92
CA VAL A 77 -7.18 10.93 -10.90
C VAL A 77 -7.93 9.71 -10.34
N PRO A 78 -7.30 8.52 -10.28
CA PRO A 78 -7.97 7.32 -9.78
C PRO A 78 -8.48 7.54 -8.35
N PHE A 79 -9.64 6.98 -8.01
CA PHE A 79 -10.20 7.14 -6.68
C PHE A 79 -9.33 6.45 -5.61
N PHE A 80 -8.83 7.22 -4.64
CA PHE A 80 -7.92 6.71 -3.62
C PHE A 80 -8.59 5.86 -2.54
N GLU A 81 -9.92 5.86 -2.48
CA GLU A 81 -10.65 4.95 -1.60
C GLU A 81 -10.33 3.48 -1.94
N THR A 82 -10.32 3.13 -3.23
CA THR A 82 -9.93 1.78 -3.68
C THR A 82 -8.47 1.47 -3.35
N ALA A 83 -7.55 2.42 -3.55
CA ALA A 83 -6.14 2.26 -3.20
C ALA A 83 -5.95 2.05 -1.68
N HIS A 84 -6.66 2.84 -0.88
CA HIS A 84 -6.64 2.75 0.57
C HIS A 84 -7.18 1.41 1.04
N ASN A 85 -8.36 1.00 0.56
CA ASN A 85 -9.01 -0.24 1.00
C ASN A 85 -8.20 -1.48 0.59
N SER A 86 -7.62 -1.48 -0.60
CA SER A 86 -6.74 -2.58 -1.05
C SER A 86 -5.45 -2.67 -0.25
N ALA A 87 -4.77 -1.55 0.01
CA ALA A 87 -3.56 -1.52 0.83
C ALA A 87 -3.83 -1.91 2.29
N LEU A 88 -4.93 -1.42 2.86
CA LEU A 88 -5.36 -1.79 4.21
C LEU A 88 -5.66 -3.29 4.29
N THR A 89 -6.32 -3.84 3.28
CA THR A 89 -6.63 -5.27 3.20
C THR A 89 -5.36 -6.11 3.13
N LEU A 90 -4.37 -5.71 2.33
CA LEU A 90 -3.07 -6.39 2.29
C LEU A 90 -2.38 -6.39 3.66
N ASN A 91 -2.35 -5.24 4.33
CA ASN A 91 -1.74 -5.14 5.67
C ASN A 91 -2.48 -6.02 6.69
N MET A 92 -3.81 -5.96 6.73
CA MET A 92 -4.61 -6.81 7.61
C MET A 92 -4.42 -8.30 7.30
N PHE A 93 -4.38 -8.68 6.03
CA PHE A 93 -4.20 -10.07 5.61
C PHE A 93 -2.84 -10.61 6.05
N ILE A 94 -1.76 -9.86 5.81
CA ILE A 94 -0.41 -10.21 6.26
C ILE A 94 -0.38 -10.34 7.79
N ARG A 95 -0.98 -9.39 8.52
CA ARG A 95 -1.01 -9.43 9.99
C ARG A 95 -1.79 -10.63 10.53
N GLU A 96 -2.93 -10.97 9.94
CA GLU A 96 -3.79 -12.08 10.38
C GLU A 96 -3.18 -13.46 10.08
N HIS A 97 -2.29 -13.53 9.10
CA HIS A 97 -1.62 -14.76 8.69
C HIS A 97 -0.11 -14.72 9.01
N ALA A 98 0.33 -13.78 9.84
CA ALA A 98 1.73 -13.66 10.23
C ALA A 98 2.16 -14.91 11.00
N ASP A 99 3.12 -15.63 10.45
CA ASP A 99 3.72 -16.84 11.02
C ASP A 99 5.18 -16.97 10.57
N GLY A 100 5.76 -18.17 10.61
CA GLY A 100 7.14 -18.39 10.17
C GLY A 100 7.39 -18.13 8.67
N GLU A 101 6.35 -18.10 7.83
CA GLU A 101 6.43 -17.94 6.38
C GLU A 101 6.01 -16.54 5.91
N ILE A 102 5.06 -15.89 6.61
CA ILE A 102 4.69 -14.49 6.36
C ILE A 102 5.35 -13.59 7.41
N ILE A 103 6.42 -12.89 7.01
CA ILE A 103 7.12 -11.94 7.88
C ILE A 103 6.31 -10.63 7.95
N TYR A 104 5.70 -10.38 9.11
CA TYR A 104 5.13 -9.08 9.45
C TYR A 104 6.15 -8.27 10.27
N ASP A 105 6.62 -7.14 9.73
CA ASP A 105 7.54 -6.20 10.40
C ASP A 105 6.85 -4.91 10.85
N GLY A 106 5.52 -4.87 10.76
CA GLY A 106 4.71 -3.71 11.12
C GLY A 106 4.37 -3.62 12.61
N PRO A 107 3.81 -2.48 13.05
CA PRO A 107 3.39 -2.32 14.44
C PRO A 107 2.15 -3.16 14.76
N GLU A 108 2.28 -4.09 15.70
CA GLU A 108 1.16 -4.91 16.18
C GLU A 108 0.03 -4.08 16.82
N CYS A 109 0.38 -2.95 17.43
CA CYS A 109 -0.55 -2.02 18.06
C CYS A 109 -0.21 -0.58 17.67
N MET A 110 -1.12 0.06 16.93
CA MET A 110 -0.94 1.46 16.49
C MET A 110 -0.86 2.45 17.66
N SER A 111 -1.58 2.21 18.75
CA SER A 111 -1.50 3.07 19.95
C SER A 111 -0.13 2.97 20.60
N THR A 112 0.36 1.74 20.83
CA THR A 112 1.70 1.51 21.39
C THR A 112 2.79 2.08 20.49
N PHE A 113 2.67 1.88 19.18
CA PHE A 113 3.58 2.48 18.21
C PHE A 113 3.54 4.00 18.26
N GLY A 114 2.36 4.61 18.34
CA GLY A 114 2.18 6.05 18.49
C GLY A 114 2.85 6.60 19.74
N ASP A 115 2.66 5.95 20.88
CA ASP A 115 3.29 6.32 22.16
C ASP A 115 4.81 6.24 22.07
N GLN A 116 5.35 5.15 21.51
CA GLN A 116 6.79 4.96 21.31
C GLN A 116 7.40 6.01 20.38
N VAL A 117 6.72 6.35 19.28
CA VAL A 117 7.18 7.40 18.36
C VAL A 117 7.18 8.76 19.05
N ALA A 118 6.12 9.08 19.80
CA ALA A 118 6.02 10.33 20.55
C ALA A 118 7.14 10.44 21.59
N GLU A 119 7.39 9.38 22.37
CA GLU A 119 8.47 9.32 23.36
C GLU A 119 9.86 9.48 22.70
N ALA A 120 10.10 8.78 21.60
CA ALA A 120 11.36 8.87 20.84
C ALA A 120 11.59 10.27 20.26
N MET A 121 10.55 10.96 19.80
CA MET A 121 10.65 12.34 19.33
C MET A 121 10.94 13.31 20.49
N LEU A 122 10.18 13.20 21.59
CA LEU A 122 10.31 14.08 22.75
C LEU A 122 11.68 13.94 23.43
N SER A 123 12.20 12.73 23.56
CA SER A 123 13.52 12.48 24.17
C SER A 123 14.65 13.20 23.43
N LYS A 124 14.62 13.26 22.10
CA LYS A 124 15.60 14.01 21.29
C LYS A 124 15.49 15.53 21.45
N LEU A 125 14.27 16.05 21.64
CA LEU A 125 14.02 17.47 21.89
C LEU A 125 14.45 17.90 23.29
N ILE A 126 14.40 16.99 24.27
CA ILE A 126 14.85 17.24 25.64
C ILE A 126 16.38 17.18 25.73
N GLN A 127 17.02 16.23 25.05
CA GLN A 127 18.49 16.07 25.07
C GLN A 127 19.25 17.23 24.39
N THR A 128 18.62 17.95 23.46
CA THR A 128 19.25 19.08 22.74
C THR A 128 19.37 20.37 23.58
N LYS A 129 18.88 20.38 24.83
CA LYS A 129 18.95 21.53 25.75
C LYS A 129 20.12 21.50 26.75
N THR A 130 21.08 20.60 26.59
CA THR A 130 22.28 20.49 27.45
C THR A 130 23.53 20.65 26.60
#